data_AF-A0AAV8WTL0-F1
#
_entry.id   AF-A0AAV8WTL0-F1
#
_cell.length_a   1.000
_cell.length_b   1.000
_cell.length_c   1.000
_cell.angle_alpha   90.00
_cell.angle_beta   90.00
_cell.angle_gamma   90.00
#
_symmetry.space_group_name_H-M   'P 1'
#
loop_
_entity.id
_entity.type
_entity.pdbx_description
1 polymer ?
#
loop_
_entity_poly.entity_id
_entity_poly.type
_entity_poly.pdbx_seq_one_letter_code
_entity_poly.pdbx_strand_id
1 'polypeptide(L)' 'YTQGPLLASDLKLNCSEIRPKRARTVFTSSQFAELEKEFIDNKYLCRIRKLHLAQSLNLSAKQVQIWF' A
#
# COMPACT_ATOMS: atom_id res chain seq x y z
N TYR A 1 -32.89 -30.53 34.61
CA TYR A 1 -32.08 -30.12 35.79
C TYR A 1 -30.90 -31.10 35.85
N THR A 2 -29.98 -31.07 34.89
CA THR A 2 -28.73 -30.28 34.96
C THR A 2 -28.07 -30.29 33.57
N GLN A 3 -27.76 -29.12 33.03
CA GLN A 3 -26.67 -28.90 32.07
C GLN A 3 -26.27 -27.43 32.22
N GLY A 4 -25.24 -27.15 33.04
CA GLY A 4 -24.39 -25.98 32.75
C GLY A 4 -23.51 -26.30 31.53
N PRO A 5 -22.59 -25.42 31.08
CA PRO A 5 -21.88 -24.53 32.00
C PRO A 5 -21.31 -23.23 31.36
N LEU A 6 -20.55 -22.50 32.19
CA LEU A 6 -19.39 -21.67 31.84
C LEU A 6 -19.58 -20.28 31.21
N LEU A 7 -19.04 -19.33 31.99
CA LEU A 7 -18.14 -18.26 31.55
C LEU A 7 -18.75 -17.16 30.68
N ALA A 8 -19.11 -16.08 31.36
CA ALA A 8 -18.98 -14.73 30.85
C ALA A 8 -17.49 -14.45 30.54
N SER A 9 -17.00 -14.96 29.42
CA SER A 9 -15.72 -14.59 28.83
C SER A 9 -15.90 -14.62 27.32
N ASP A 10 -16.13 -13.45 26.74
CA ASP A 10 -15.73 -13.03 25.40
C ASP A 10 -16.65 -11.90 24.92
N LEU A 11 -16.65 -10.79 25.66
CA LEU A 11 -16.70 -9.49 24.98
C LEU A 11 -15.31 -9.28 24.37
N LYS A 12 -15.00 -10.08 23.33
CA LYS A 12 -14.00 -9.74 22.34
C LYS A 12 -14.57 -8.49 21.68
N LEU A 13 -14.22 -7.32 22.21
CA LEU A 13 -14.31 -6.07 21.49
C LEU A 13 -13.59 -6.32 20.17
N ASN A 14 -14.39 -6.59 19.13
CA ASN A 14 -13.95 -6.61 17.77
C ASN A 14 -13.64 -5.17 17.38
N CYS A 15 -12.54 -4.65 17.94
CA CYS A 15 -11.90 -3.45 17.45
C CYS A 15 -10.90 -3.88 16.37
N SER A 16 -11.37 -4.66 15.38
CA SER A 16 -10.87 -4.43 14.05
C SER A 16 -11.46 -3.10 13.59
N GLU A 17 -10.91 -2.02 14.18
CA GLU A 17 -10.98 -0.71 13.60
C GLU A 17 -10.79 -0.89 12.11
N ILE A 18 -11.78 -0.42 11.37
CA ILE A 18 -11.83 -0.36 9.93
C ILE A 18 -10.69 0.59 9.51
N ARG A 19 -9.44 0.14 9.63
CA ARG A 19 -8.33 0.68 8.87
C ARG A 19 -8.56 0.07 7.50
N PRO A 20 -9.09 0.81 6.51
CA PRO A 20 -9.17 0.28 5.17
C PRO A 20 -7.77 -0.21 4.82
N LYS A 21 -7.62 -1.53 4.72
CA LYS A 21 -6.37 -2.15 4.25
C LYS A 21 -6.12 -1.49 2.91
N ARG A 22 -5.08 -0.65 2.79
CA ARG A 22 -4.79 0.05 1.54
C ARG A 22 -4.81 -1.00 0.45
N ALA A 23 -5.73 -0.84 -0.50
CA ALA A 23 -5.87 -1.76 -1.61
C ALA A 23 -4.49 -1.90 -2.28
N ARG A 24 -4.08 -3.14 -2.55
CA ARG A 24 -2.86 -3.38 -3.32
C ARG A 24 -2.99 -2.64 -4.64
N THR A 25 -2.05 -1.75 -4.91
CA THR A 25 -1.99 -1.07 -6.19
C THR A 25 -1.40 -2.05 -7.21
N VAL A 26 -2.09 -2.26 -8.32
CA VAL A 26 -1.56 -2.99 -9.47
C VAL A 26 -1.04 -1.94 -10.45
N PHE A 27 0.24 -2.05 -10.81
CA PHE A 27 0.82 -1.20 -11.86
C PHE A 27 0.59 -1.83 -13.23
N THR A 28 0.37 -1.01 -14.24
CA THR A 28 0.29 -1.47 -15.64
C THR A 28 1.67 -1.74 -16.20
N SER A 29 1.76 -2.51 -17.29
CA SER A 29 3.04 -2.80 -17.95
C SER A 29 3.76 -1.51 -18.39
N SER A 30 3.03 -0.51 -18.88
CA SER A 30 3.59 0.80 -19.25
C SER A 30 4.17 1.54 -18.05
N GLN A 31 3.52 1.48 -16.88
CA GLN A 31 4.04 2.10 -15.66
C GLN A 31 5.36 1.47 -15.23
N PHE A 32 5.48 0.14 -15.29
CA PHE A 32 6.74 -0.55 -15.00
C PHE A 32 7.86 -0.13 -15.96
N ALA A 33 7.59 -0.06 -17.26
CA ALA A 33 8.58 0.32 -18.26
C ALA A 33 9.14 1.73 -18.03
N GLU A 34 8.28 2.70 -17.70
CA GLU A 34 8.73 4.06 -17.42
C GLU A 34 9.55 4.17 -16.13
N LEU A 35 9.14 3.44 -15.09
CA LEU A 35 9.85 3.39 -13.81
C LEU A 35 11.24 2.76 -13.99
N GLU A 36 11.33 1.68 -14.78
CA GLU A 36 12.58 0.99 -15.11
C GLU A 36 13.53 1.86 -15.95
N LYS A 37 12.98 2.58 -16.93
CA LYS A 37 13.74 3.56 -17.72
C LYS A 37 14.38 4.62 -16.83
N GLU A 38 13.62 5.24 -15.93
CA GLU A 38 14.15 6.26 -15.02
C GLU A 38 15.14 5.67 -14.01
N PHE A 39 15.01 4.39 -13.62
CA PHE A 39 15.98 3.72 -12.75
C PHE A 39 17.33 3.45 -13.43
N ILE A 40 17.32 3.13 -14.73
CA ILE A 40 18.53 2.98 -15.54
C ILE A 40 19.26 4.33 -15.66
N ASP A 41 18.51 5.41 -15.92
CA ASP A 41 19.07 6.76 -16.05
C ASP A 41 19.56 7.33 -14.70
N ASN A 42 18.80 7.12 -13.62
CA ASN A 42 19.13 7.59 -12.28
C ASN A 42 18.72 6.57 -11.20
N LYS A 43 19.72 5.88 -10.64
CA LYS A 43 19.53 4.91 -9.53
C LYS A 43 18.96 5.53 -8.25
N TYR A 44 18.94 6.86 -8.14
CA TYR A 44 18.42 7.59 -6.99
C TYR A 44 17.53 8.76 -7.44
N LEU A 45 16.26 8.74 -7.05
CA LEU A 45 15.35 9.84 -7.34
C LEU A 45 15.46 10.97 -6.31
N CYS A 46 15.68 12.19 -6.79
CA CYS A 46 15.49 13.39 -5.97
C CYS A 46 13.99 13.70 -5.78
N ARG A 47 13.67 14.57 -4.80
CA ARG A 47 12.29 14.93 -4.45
C ARG A 47 11.47 15.40 -5.66
N ILE A 48 12.07 16.22 -6.52
CA ILE A 48 11.43 16.80 -7.70
C ILE A 48 11.17 15.73 -8.77
N ARG A 49 12.18 14.90 -9.08
CA ARG A 49 12.04 13.80 -10.04
C ARG A 49 10.95 12.81 -9.63
N LYS A 50 10.89 12.46 -8.34
CA LYS A 50 9.81 11.61 -7.79
C LYS A 50 8.42 12.19 -7.99
N LEU A 51 8.24 13.51 -7.81
CA LEU A 51 6.96 14.18 -8.02
C LEU A 51 6.57 14.17 -9.51
N HIS A 52 7.54 14.50 -10.38
CA HIS A 52 7.32 14.50 -11.82
C HIS A 52 6.91 13.11 -12.33
N LEU A 53 7.63 12.06 -11.92
CA LEU A 53 7.35 10.69 -12.32
C LEU A 53 5.99 10.19 -11.79
N ALA A 54 5.65 10.56 -10.55
CA ALA A 54 4.34 10.29 -9.97
C ALA A 54 3.20 10.94 -10.78
N GLN A 55 3.37 12.19 -11.21
CA GLN A 55 2.41 12.90 -12.04
C GLN A 55 2.28 12.27 -13.44
N SER A 56 3.39 11.96 -14.10
CA SER A 56 3.37 11.34 -15.43
C SER A 56 2.69 9.97 -15.44
N LEU A 57 2.87 9.19 -14.38
CA LEU A 57 2.33 7.83 -14.28
C LEU A 57 0.97 7.74 -13.59
N ASN A 58 0.39 8.88 -13.17
CA ASN A 58 -0.81 8.93 -12.32
C ASN A 58 -0.67 8.05 -11.05
N LEU A 59 0.51 8.04 -10.46
CA LEU A 59 0.82 7.37 -9.20
C LEU A 59 1.04 8.38 -8.09
N SER A 60 0.97 7.94 -6.83
CA SER A 60 1.42 8.74 -5.70
C SER A 60 2.94 8.66 -5.55
N ALA A 61 3.55 9.74 -5.06
CA ALA A 61 4.98 9.75 -4.73
C ALA A 61 5.38 8.64 -3.75
N LYS A 62 4.43 8.19 -2.91
CA LYS A 62 4.65 7.06 -2.00
C LYS A 62 4.71 5.73 -2.73
N GLN A 63 3.90 5.51 -3.77
CA GLN A 63 3.97 4.30 -4.60
C GLN A 63 5.27 4.27 -5.39
N VAL A 64 5.66 5.40 -6.00
CA VAL A 64 6.96 5.53 -6.68
C VAL A 64 8.11 5.22 -5.71
N GLN A 65 8.04 5.68 -4.45
CA GLN A 65 9.05 5.35 -3.43
C GLN A 65 9.05 3.90 -2.94
N ILE A 66 7.94 3.17 -3.01
CA ILE A 66 7.91 1.75 -2.65
C ILE A 66 8.48 0.91 -3.80
N TRP A 67 8.29 1.37 -5.03
CA TRP A 67 8.80 0.73 -6.22
C TRP A 67 10.30 0.99 -6.43
N PHE A 68 10.73 2.26 -6.27
CA PHE A 68 12.14 2.67 -6.29
C PHE A 68 12.86 2.23 -5.02
#